data_AF-A0A9X1PE42-F1
#
_entry.id   AF-A0A9X1PE42-F1
#
_cell.length_a   1.000
_cell.length_b   1.000
_cell.length_c   1.000
_cell.angle_alpha   90.00
_cell.angle_beta   90.00
_cell.angle_gamma   90.00
#
_symmetry.space_group_name_H-M   'P 1'
#
loop_
_entity.id
_entity.type
_entity.pdbx_description
1 polymer ?
#
loop_
_entity_poly.entity_id
_entity_poly.type
_entity_poly.pdbx_seq_one_letter_code
_entity_poly.pdbx_strand_id
1 'polypeptide(L)'
;MNKRRQKQIERIALTILRNCFSGNPEKLLVSGGIDVKKVASYLGIELVPQELKDDFPAEASLNTTIGKINHNAKDGLRRYRFMVAQEIGRYVLDRQHQGKFENLPLRYFSIFTANDSPINEDVQEREANAFAAALLMPRDLLIDAVKKAYQSRMSENENYDIIQALADQFDVSKLAMSTRLTNLDLA
;
A
#
# COMPACT_ATOMS: atom_id res chain seq x y z
N MET A 1 12.06 -11.47 3.46
CA MET A 1 11.45 -11.23 4.79
C MET A 1 10.85 -12.53 5.30
N ASN A 2 10.91 -12.83 6.61
CA ASN A 2 10.37 -14.08 7.16
C ASN A 2 8.83 -14.04 7.34
N LYS A 3 8.18 -15.21 7.40
CA LYS A 3 6.71 -15.32 7.54
C LYS A 3 6.17 -14.68 8.82
N ARG A 4 6.95 -14.66 9.91
CA ARG A 4 6.54 -14.06 11.20
C ARG A 4 6.40 -12.54 11.07
N ARG A 5 7.38 -11.88 10.45
CA ARG A 5 7.40 -10.43 10.23
C ARG A 5 6.34 -10.00 9.23
N GLN A 6 6.15 -10.76 8.13
CA GLN A 6 5.02 -10.53 7.22
C GLN A 6 3.69 -10.54 7.97
N LYS A 7 3.40 -11.57 8.78
CA LYS A 7 2.15 -11.64 9.57
C LYS A 7 1.99 -10.47 10.55
N GLN A 8 3.08 -9.96 11.11
CA GLN A 8 3.05 -8.79 11.96
C GLN A 8 2.65 -7.53 11.17
N ILE A 9 3.28 -7.31 10.01
CA ILE A 9 2.96 -6.20 9.11
C ILE A 9 1.49 -6.25 8.67
N GLU A 10 0.99 -7.43 8.28
CA GLU A 10 -0.44 -7.63 7.97
C GLU A 10 -1.34 -7.19 9.13
N ARG A 11 -1.00 -7.60 10.35
CA ARG A 11 -1.80 -7.29 11.55
C ARG A 11 -1.83 -5.79 11.82
N ILE A 12 -0.70 -5.11 11.64
CA ILE A 12 -0.61 -3.67 11.86
C ILE A 12 -1.44 -2.92 10.82
N ALA A 13 -1.26 -3.22 9.54
CA ALA A 13 -2.04 -2.62 8.46
C ALA A 13 -3.55 -2.82 8.68
N LEU A 14 -3.97 -4.05 9.02
CA LEU A 14 -5.37 -4.37 9.30
C LEU A 14 -5.92 -3.62 10.52
N THR A 15 -5.11 -3.46 11.58
CA THR A 15 -5.52 -2.72 12.78
C THR A 15 -5.75 -1.25 12.45
N ILE A 16 -4.86 -0.63 11.67
CA ILE A 16 -5.00 0.75 11.20
C ILE A 16 -6.27 0.91 10.37
N LEU A 17 -6.53 0.00 9.42
CA LEU A 17 -7.74 0.05 8.60
C LEU A 17 -9.02 -0.09 9.43
N ARG A 18 -9.04 -1.02 10.38
CA ARG A 18 -10.20 -1.22 11.28
C ARG A 18 -10.49 0.03 12.11
N ASN A 19 -9.46 0.67 12.66
CA ASN A 19 -9.65 1.86 13.48
C ASN A 19 -10.02 3.09 12.62
N CYS A 20 -9.39 3.25 11.45
CA CYS A 20 -9.64 4.38 10.54
C CYS A 20 -11.06 4.35 9.93
N PHE A 21 -11.63 3.16 9.73
CA PHE A 21 -12.93 2.98 9.08
C PHE A 21 -14.00 2.35 9.98
N SER A 22 -13.88 2.54 11.30
CA SER A 22 -14.91 2.15 12.28
C SER A 22 -15.33 0.67 12.22
N GLY A 23 -14.37 -0.23 11.94
CA GLY A 23 -14.54 -1.67 12.03
C GLY A 23 -15.29 -2.35 10.88
N ASN A 24 -15.73 -1.62 9.84
CA ASN A 24 -16.39 -2.25 8.68
C ASN A 24 -15.44 -2.28 7.46
N PRO A 25 -14.67 -3.37 7.27
CA PRO A 25 -13.74 -3.48 6.16
C PRO A 25 -14.43 -3.64 4.79
N GLU A 26 -15.69 -4.06 4.73
CA GLU A 26 -16.42 -4.16 3.46
C GLU A 26 -16.81 -2.79 2.90
N LYS A 27 -16.93 -1.78 3.77
CA LYS A 27 -17.09 -0.37 3.37
C LYS A 27 -15.79 0.28 2.88
N LEU A 28 -14.66 -0.45 2.86
CA LEU A 28 -13.37 0.08 2.42
C LEU A 28 -13.19 0.10 0.90
N LEU A 29 -13.91 -0.77 0.16
CA LEU A 29 -13.76 -0.94 -1.28
C LEU A 29 -14.85 -0.22 -2.09
N VAL A 30 -15.30 0.95 -1.63
CA VAL A 30 -16.35 1.71 -2.32
C VAL A 30 -15.75 2.41 -3.55
N SER A 31 -15.81 1.74 -4.70
CA SER A 31 -15.52 2.20 -6.07
C SER A 31 -14.09 2.65 -6.45
N GLY A 32 -13.13 2.69 -5.52
CA GLY A 32 -11.76 3.18 -5.83
C GLY A 32 -10.64 2.57 -4.99
N GLY A 33 -10.88 1.42 -4.35
CA GLY A 33 -9.95 0.83 -3.39
C GLY A 33 -9.81 1.63 -2.09
N ILE A 34 -8.77 1.32 -1.31
CA ILE A 34 -8.50 1.97 -0.02
C ILE A 34 -8.12 3.45 -0.20
N ASP A 35 -8.80 4.36 0.51
CA ASP A 35 -8.46 5.77 0.56
C ASP A 35 -7.21 6.01 1.42
N VAL A 36 -6.06 6.06 0.75
CA VAL A 36 -4.75 6.28 1.39
C VAL A 36 -4.63 7.67 2.03
N LYS A 37 -5.36 8.69 1.55
CA LYS A 37 -5.34 10.03 2.13
C LYS A 37 -6.05 10.05 3.47
N LYS A 38 -7.18 9.36 3.55
CA LYS A 38 -7.90 9.17 4.83
C LYS A 38 -7.04 8.39 5.84
N VAL A 39 -6.34 7.35 5.41
CA VAL A 39 -5.41 6.62 6.28
C VAL A 39 -4.28 7.53 6.78
N ALA A 40 -3.65 8.31 5.90
CA ALA A 40 -2.62 9.27 6.28
C ALA A 40 -3.16 10.28 7.32
N SER A 41 -4.31 10.88 7.05
CA SER A 41 -4.96 11.84 7.96
C SER A 41 -5.29 11.22 9.33
N TYR A 42 -5.81 9.98 9.36
CA TYR A 42 -6.08 9.25 10.60
C TYR A 42 -4.81 9.03 11.43
N LEU A 43 -3.66 8.84 10.77
CA LEU A 43 -2.36 8.66 11.42
C LEU A 43 -1.67 9.99 11.80
N GLY A 44 -2.31 11.14 11.51
CA GLY A 44 -1.72 12.46 11.71
C GLY A 44 -0.62 12.82 10.71
N ILE A 45 -0.57 12.13 9.57
CA ILE A 45 0.39 12.36 8.48
C ILE A 45 -0.18 13.38 7.50
N GLU A 46 0.54 14.46 7.27
CA GLU A 46 0.20 15.47 6.27
C GLU A 46 0.84 15.12 4.93
N LEU A 47 0.02 15.07 3.87
CA LEU A 47 0.50 14.84 2.50
C LEU A 47 0.70 16.20 1.82
N VAL A 48 1.96 16.60 1.64
CA VAL A 48 2.30 17.89 1.00
C VAL A 48 2.60 17.66 -0.49
N PRO A 49 1.95 18.38 -1.42
CA PRO A 49 2.35 18.37 -2.84
C PRO A 49 3.72 19.02 -3.00
N GLN A 50 4.63 18.39 -3.74
CA GLN A 50 5.95 18.96 -4.04
C GLN A 50 6.05 19.29 -5.54
N GLU A 51 6.50 20.50 -5.89
CA GLU A 51 6.85 20.86 -7.27
C GLU A 51 8.25 20.32 -7.62
N LEU A 52 8.36 19.59 -8.73
CA LEU A 52 9.64 19.12 -9.27
C LEU A 52 10.46 20.28 -9.86
N LYS A 53 11.73 20.39 -9.49
CA LYS A 53 12.73 21.20 -10.22
C LYS A 53 13.63 20.25 -11.04
N ASP A 54 13.92 20.65 -12.27
CA ASP A 54 14.24 19.81 -13.43
C ASP A 54 15.65 19.15 -13.51
N ASP A 55 16.54 19.23 -12.51
CA ASP A 55 17.95 18.78 -12.70
C ASP A 55 18.48 17.83 -11.62
N PHE A 56 18.03 16.57 -11.56
CA PHE A 56 18.77 15.54 -10.79
C PHE A 56 18.87 14.17 -11.49
N PRO A 57 20.05 13.51 -11.45
CA PRO A 57 20.25 12.19 -12.02
C PRO A 57 19.56 11.12 -11.18
N ALA A 58 19.06 10.10 -11.86
CA ALA A 58 18.35 8.96 -11.30
C ALA A 58 19.29 8.05 -10.48
N GLU A 59 19.41 8.30 -9.19
CA GLU A 59 19.70 7.30 -8.15
C GLU A 59 19.61 7.97 -6.77
N ALA A 60 18.90 7.32 -5.85
CA ALA A 60 18.80 7.64 -4.42
C ALA A 60 18.77 9.14 -4.06
N SER A 61 17.61 9.76 -4.27
CA SER A 61 17.27 11.00 -3.59
C SER A 61 15.76 11.02 -3.43
N LEU A 62 15.27 11.57 -2.33
CA LEU A 62 13.88 11.97 -2.20
C LEU A 62 13.62 13.12 -3.17
N ASN A 63 13.50 12.72 -4.42
CA ASN A 63 13.08 13.48 -5.57
C ASN A 63 11.83 12.77 -6.03
N THR A 64 10.69 13.23 -5.51
CA THR A 64 9.36 12.85 -5.95
C THR A 64 9.28 13.09 -7.45
N THR A 65 9.69 12.14 -8.27
CA THR A 65 9.56 12.24 -9.73
C THR A 65 8.06 12.18 -10.04
N ILE A 66 7.38 13.32 -9.95
CA ILE A 66 6.19 13.65 -10.74
C ILE A 66 6.63 13.79 -12.20
N GLY A 67 7.23 12.75 -12.76
CA GLY A 67 7.44 12.67 -14.19
C GLY A 67 6.07 12.82 -14.81
N LYS A 68 5.92 13.74 -15.79
CA LYS A 68 4.71 13.87 -16.62
C LYS A 68 4.17 12.48 -16.92
N ILE A 69 3.09 12.08 -16.25
CA ILE A 69 2.51 10.75 -16.41
C ILE A 69 1.66 10.79 -17.67
N ASN A 70 2.32 10.74 -18.82
CA ASN A 70 1.67 10.36 -20.07
C ASN A 70 1.90 8.88 -20.30
N HIS A 71 1.06 8.06 -19.66
CA HIS A 71 0.52 6.80 -20.17
C HIS A 71 -0.63 6.43 -19.22
N ASN A 72 -1.87 6.67 -19.67
CA ASN A 72 -3.16 6.50 -18.96
C ASN A 72 -3.19 7.07 -17.52
N ALA A 73 -3.95 8.15 -17.29
CA ALA A 73 -4.11 8.81 -15.99
C ALA A 73 -4.39 7.87 -14.80
N LYS A 74 -5.04 6.71 -15.05
CA LYS A 74 -5.31 5.67 -14.06
C LYS A 74 -4.05 5.00 -13.50
N ASP A 75 -3.05 4.69 -14.34
CA ASP A 75 -1.82 4.03 -13.89
C ASP A 75 -0.94 4.98 -13.07
N GLY A 76 -0.98 6.28 -13.38
CA GLY A 76 -0.36 7.30 -12.54
C GLY A 76 -0.94 7.37 -11.14
N LEU A 77 -2.27 7.33 -11.05
CA LEU A 77 -2.97 7.35 -9.76
C LEU A 77 -2.64 6.09 -8.93
N ARG A 78 -2.58 4.91 -9.55
CA ARG A 78 -2.21 3.66 -8.89
C ARG A 78 -0.80 3.68 -8.31
N ARG A 79 0.17 4.22 -9.06
CA ARG A 79 1.56 4.41 -8.58
C ARG A 79 1.60 5.39 -7.42
N TYR A 80 0.89 6.52 -7.54
CA TYR A 80 0.79 7.49 -6.45
C TYR A 80 0.21 6.87 -5.18
N ARG A 81 -0.87 6.08 -5.29
CA ARG A 81 -1.48 5.39 -4.15
C ARG A 81 -0.51 4.40 -3.49
N PHE A 82 0.24 3.64 -4.29
CA PHE A 82 1.24 2.71 -3.78
C PHE A 82 2.38 3.42 -3.06
N MET A 83 2.92 4.49 -3.64
CA MET A 83 3.95 5.34 -3.03
C MET A 83 3.49 5.91 -1.69
N VAL A 84 2.27 6.49 -1.62
CA VAL A 84 1.72 7.00 -0.35
C VAL A 84 1.60 5.88 0.69
N ALA A 85 1.10 4.71 0.29
CA ALA A 85 0.97 3.56 1.19
C ALA A 85 2.32 3.04 1.70
N GLN A 86 3.36 3.12 0.87
CA GLN A 86 4.73 2.75 1.22
C GLN A 86 5.34 3.71 2.25
N GLU A 87 5.17 5.02 2.05
CA GLU A 87 5.62 6.04 3.00
C GLU A 87 4.89 5.92 4.36
N ILE A 88 3.58 5.65 4.34
CA ILE A 88 2.82 5.31 5.56
C ILE A 88 3.46 4.09 6.24
N GLY A 89 3.80 3.05 5.46
CA GLY A 89 4.44 1.85 5.97
C GLY A 89 5.76 2.15 6.66
N ARG A 90 6.64 2.92 6.01
CA ARG A 90 7.92 3.35 6.60
C ARG A 90 7.71 4.06 7.93
N TYR A 91 6.85 5.09 7.97
CA TYR A 91 6.53 5.84 9.19
C TYR A 91 6.00 4.96 10.33
N VAL A 92 5.08 4.05 10.02
CA VAL A 92 4.44 3.17 11.02
C VAL A 92 5.47 2.18 11.58
N LEU A 93 6.28 1.56 10.71
CA LEU A 93 7.23 0.52 11.10
C LEU A 93 8.44 1.09 11.84
N ASP A 94 8.92 2.27 11.47
CA ASP A 94 10.00 2.96 12.19
C ASP A 94 9.61 3.27 13.64
N ARG A 95 8.38 3.75 13.85
CA ARG A 95 7.85 4.00 15.21
C ARG A 95 7.66 2.73 16.02
N GLN A 96 7.31 1.63 15.35
CA GLN A 96 7.24 0.32 15.97
C GLN A 96 8.61 -0.16 16.46
N HIS A 97 9.67 0.06 15.67
CA HIS A 97 11.05 -0.25 16.07
C HIS A 97 11.55 0.62 17.23
N GLN A 98 11.09 1.87 17.31
CA GLN A 98 11.42 2.77 18.42
C GLN A 98 10.61 2.51 19.71
N GLY A 99 9.75 1.49 19.75
CA GLY A 99 8.92 1.17 20.92
C GLY A 99 7.81 2.19 21.21
N LYS A 100 7.46 3.04 20.25
CA LYS A 100 6.48 4.13 20.40
C LYS A 100 5.08 3.77 19.89
N PHE A 101 4.75 2.47 19.82
CA PHE A 101 3.51 1.98 19.21
C PHE A 101 2.31 1.93 20.16
N GLU A 102 2.40 2.57 21.33
CA GLU A 102 1.33 2.58 22.34
C GLU A 102 0.77 3.99 22.48
N ASN A 103 -0.52 4.15 22.09
CA ASN A 103 -1.34 5.38 22.14
C ASN A 103 -1.14 6.36 20.96
N LEU A 104 -1.88 6.15 19.86
CA LEU A 104 -1.94 7.11 18.75
C LEU A 104 -2.87 8.28 19.12
N PRO A 105 -2.30 9.46 19.41
CA PRO A 105 -2.55 10.62 18.54
C PRO A 105 -1.29 11.48 18.44
N LEU A 106 -0.68 11.61 17.26
CA LEU A 106 0.56 12.39 17.13
C LEU A 106 0.53 13.42 16.00
N ARG A 107 0.98 14.62 16.38
CA ARG A 107 1.01 15.88 15.63
C ARG A 107 2.11 15.88 14.56
N TYR A 108 1.79 16.55 13.45
CA TYR A 108 2.64 17.13 12.39
C TYR A 108 4.06 16.56 12.29
N PHE A 109 4.31 15.75 11.26
CA PHE A 109 5.66 15.36 10.87
C PHE A 109 5.82 15.39 9.34
N SER A 110 6.88 16.03 8.87
CA SER A 110 7.37 15.98 7.49
C SER A 110 8.25 14.75 7.34
N ILE A 111 8.03 13.93 6.30
CA ILE A 111 8.62 12.59 6.14
C ILE A 111 10.10 12.70 5.76
N PHE A 112 11.01 12.96 6.70
CA PHE A 112 12.46 12.85 6.48
C PHE A 112 13.24 12.65 7.78
N THR A 113 13.76 11.44 8.00
CA THR A 113 15.05 11.26 8.69
C THR A 113 15.75 10.06 8.08
N ALA A 114 16.65 10.32 7.14
CA ALA A 114 17.62 9.35 6.64
C ALA A 114 18.72 9.21 7.70
N ASN A 115 18.67 8.12 8.44
CA ASN A 115 19.82 7.54 9.11
C ASN A 115 19.54 6.05 9.08
N ASP A 116 20.26 5.29 8.26
CA ASP A 116 20.74 3.94 8.57
C ASP A 116 21.41 3.28 7.35
N SER A 117 22.39 2.43 7.63
CA SER A 117 23.23 1.66 6.68
C SER A 117 22.48 1.03 5.49
N PRO A 118 23.10 0.90 4.29
CA PRO A 118 22.45 0.37 3.08
C PRO A 118 21.83 -1.04 3.22
N ILE A 119 22.36 -1.88 4.12
CA ILE A 119 21.77 -3.20 4.42
C ILE A 119 20.42 -3.09 5.14
N ASN A 120 20.28 -2.07 6.00
CA ASN A 120 19.04 -1.79 6.72
C ASN A 120 18.00 -1.15 5.79
N GLU A 121 18.45 -0.34 4.83
CA GLU A 121 17.61 0.30 3.81
C GLU A 121 16.85 -0.75 2.96
N ASP A 122 17.54 -1.80 2.50
CA ASP A 122 16.92 -2.93 1.76
C ASP A 122 15.88 -3.70 2.57
N VAL A 123 16.05 -3.80 3.89
CA VAL A 123 15.07 -4.46 4.77
C VAL A 123 13.87 -3.54 4.98
N GLN A 124 14.09 -2.28 5.35
CA GLN A 124 13.05 -1.28 5.57
C GLN A 124 12.19 -1.09 4.32
N GLU A 125 12.80 -1.03 3.14
CA GLU A 125 12.10 -0.87 1.87
C GLU A 125 11.23 -2.09 1.53
N ARG A 126 11.72 -3.30 1.78
CA ARG A 126 10.92 -4.53 1.63
C ARG A 126 9.75 -4.59 2.61
N GLU A 127 9.95 -4.13 3.84
CA GLU A 127 8.89 -4.08 4.85
C GLU A 127 7.85 -3.00 4.52
N ALA A 128 8.28 -1.83 4.04
CA ALA A 128 7.40 -0.75 3.58
C ALA A 128 6.57 -1.19 2.37
N ASN A 129 7.18 -1.90 1.41
CA ASN A 129 6.46 -2.50 0.28
C ASN A 129 5.43 -3.55 0.73
N ALA A 130 5.80 -4.41 1.68
CA ALA A 130 4.89 -5.39 2.25
C ALA A 130 3.73 -4.73 2.99
N PHE A 131 4.00 -3.63 3.71
CA PHE A 131 2.98 -2.82 4.37
C PHE A 131 2.05 -2.17 3.36
N ALA A 132 2.58 -1.55 2.30
CA ALA A 132 1.79 -0.93 1.25
C ALA A 132 0.83 -1.94 0.60
N ALA A 133 1.33 -3.13 0.29
CA ALA A 133 0.53 -4.22 -0.24
C ALA A 133 -0.55 -4.70 0.75
N ALA A 134 -0.23 -4.81 2.04
CA ALA A 134 -1.18 -5.18 3.07
C ALA A 134 -2.25 -4.11 3.34
N LEU A 135 -1.87 -2.83 3.23
CA LEU A 135 -2.78 -1.70 3.38
C LEU A 135 -3.74 -1.62 2.19
N LEU A 136 -3.23 -1.66 0.96
CA LEU A 136 -4.02 -1.50 -0.27
C LEU A 136 -4.82 -2.75 -0.66
N MET A 137 -4.29 -3.94 -0.35
CA MET A 137 -4.91 -5.23 -0.62
C MET A 137 -4.96 -6.07 0.66
N PRO A 138 -5.87 -5.72 1.60
CA PRO A 138 -6.00 -6.43 2.87
C PRO A 138 -6.31 -7.90 2.63
N ARG A 139 -5.58 -8.78 3.33
CA ARG A 139 -5.62 -10.23 3.09
C ARG A 139 -7.03 -10.81 3.06
N ASP A 140 -7.85 -10.48 4.06
CA ASP A 140 -9.19 -11.06 4.20
C ASP A 140 -10.11 -10.61 3.05
N LEU A 141 -10.05 -9.31 2.69
CA LEU A 141 -10.80 -8.77 1.55
C LEU A 141 -10.37 -9.39 0.23
N LEU A 142 -9.07 -9.61 0.04
CA LEU A 142 -8.56 -10.22 -1.19
C LEU A 142 -8.98 -11.68 -1.31
N ILE A 143 -8.95 -12.44 -0.21
CA ILE A 143 -9.42 -13.83 -0.20
C ILE A 143 -10.90 -13.90 -0.60
N ASP A 144 -11.74 -13.03 -0.04
CA ASP A 144 -13.16 -13.02 -0.35
C ASP A 144 -13.42 -12.58 -1.79
N ALA A 145 -12.65 -11.62 -2.32
CA ALA A 145 -12.71 -11.21 -3.72
C ALA A 145 -12.31 -12.34 -4.67
N VAL A 146 -11.23 -13.07 -4.37
CA VAL A 146 -10.77 -14.24 -5.14
C VAL A 146 -11.85 -15.31 -5.18
N LYS A 147 -12.45 -15.66 -4.03
CA LYS A 147 -13.53 -16.64 -3.94
C LYS A 147 -14.74 -16.24 -4.80
N LYS A 148 -15.17 -14.98 -4.69
CA LYS A 148 -16.30 -14.44 -5.48
C LYS A 148 -16.00 -14.49 -6.98
N ALA A 149 -14.78 -14.11 -7.39
CA ALA A 149 -14.36 -14.14 -8.78
C ALA A 149 -14.34 -15.56 -9.37
N TYR A 150 -13.88 -16.56 -8.61
CA TYR A 150 -13.94 -17.96 -9.03
C TYR A 150 -15.38 -18.50 -9.13
N GLN A 151 -16.27 -18.09 -8.22
CA GLN A 151 -17.68 -18.47 -8.27
C GLN A 151 -18.39 -17.88 -9.49
N SER A 152 -18.11 -16.62 -9.84
CA SER A 152 -18.68 -15.96 -11.02
C SER A 152 -18.19 -16.54 -12.36
N ARG A 153 -17.03 -17.21 -12.38
CA ARG A 153 -16.48 -17.86 -13.59
C ARG A 153 -17.29 -19.08 -14.06
N MET A 154 -18.24 -19.58 -13.28
CA MET A 154 -19.12 -20.67 -13.72
C MET A 154 -20.12 -20.23 -14.81
N SER A 155 -20.19 -18.93 -15.15
CA SER A 155 -21.18 -18.42 -16.11
C SER A 155 -20.65 -17.79 -17.40
N GLU A 156 -19.41 -17.29 -17.51
CA GLU A 156 -18.97 -16.59 -18.74
C GLU A 156 -17.47 -16.70 -19.09
N ASN A 157 -17.21 -16.97 -20.38
CA ASN A 157 -15.99 -16.77 -21.19
C ASN A 157 -14.65 -17.38 -20.74
N GLU A 158 -14.04 -18.17 -21.65
CA GLU A 158 -12.71 -18.80 -21.50
C GLU A 158 -11.54 -17.79 -21.34
N ASN A 159 -11.76 -16.51 -21.65
CA ASN A 159 -10.73 -15.45 -21.65
C ASN A 159 -10.79 -14.48 -20.45
N TYR A 160 -11.50 -14.80 -19.37
CA TYR A 160 -11.57 -13.91 -18.20
C TYR A 160 -10.22 -13.79 -17.50
N ASP A 161 -9.65 -12.58 -17.42
CA ASP A 161 -8.42 -12.32 -16.67
C ASP A 161 -8.74 -11.93 -15.21
N ILE A 162 -8.71 -12.91 -14.30
CA ILE A 162 -9.03 -12.71 -12.88
C ILE A 162 -8.07 -11.75 -12.18
N ILE A 163 -6.79 -11.75 -12.58
CA ILE A 163 -5.78 -10.89 -11.97
C ILE A 163 -6.08 -9.43 -12.32
N GLN A 164 -6.44 -9.17 -13.58
CA GLN A 164 -6.82 -7.83 -14.02
C GLN A 164 -8.11 -7.36 -13.32
N ALA A 165 -9.13 -8.21 -13.22
CA ALA A 165 -10.38 -7.88 -12.53
C ALA A 165 -10.16 -7.53 -11.05
N LEU A 166 -9.36 -8.32 -10.34
CA LEU A 166 -8.99 -8.03 -8.95
C LEU A 166 -8.16 -6.74 -8.87
N ALA A 167 -7.18 -6.53 -9.76
CA ALA A 167 -6.39 -5.31 -9.79
C ALA A 167 -7.25 -4.06 -9.97
N ASP A 168 -8.27 -4.12 -10.84
CA ASP A 168 -9.25 -3.04 -10.99
C ASP A 168 -10.10 -2.85 -9.74
N GLN A 169 -10.54 -3.92 -9.06
CA GLN A 169 -11.34 -3.86 -7.84
C GLN A 169 -10.61 -3.19 -6.67
N PHE A 170 -9.32 -3.48 -6.48
CA PHE A 170 -8.48 -2.87 -5.44
C PHE A 170 -7.83 -1.55 -5.89
N ASP A 171 -8.03 -1.20 -7.17
CA ASP A 171 -7.41 -0.09 -7.89
C ASP A 171 -5.88 -0.07 -7.73
N VAL A 172 -5.24 -1.21 -8.02
CA VAL A 172 -3.78 -1.35 -8.03
C VAL A 172 -3.30 -1.73 -9.43
N SER A 173 -1.99 -1.74 -9.66
CA SER A 173 -1.45 -2.28 -10.90
C SER A 173 -1.62 -3.81 -10.95
N LYS A 174 -1.75 -4.37 -12.15
CA LYS A 174 -1.81 -5.83 -12.36
C LYS A 174 -0.59 -6.55 -11.76
N LEU A 175 0.59 -5.93 -11.87
CA LEU A 175 1.83 -6.44 -11.28
C LEU A 175 1.74 -6.51 -9.75
N ALA A 176 1.28 -5.43 -9.09
CA ALA A 176 1.14 -5.40 -7.64
C ALA A 176 0.14 -6.47 -7.16
N MET A 177 -0.98 -6.64 -7.87
CA MET A 177 -1.97 -7.68 -7.59
C MET A 177 -1.37 -9.09 -7.74
N SER A 178 -0.70 -9.38 -8.86
CA SER A 178 -0.05 -10.67 -9.11
C SER A 178 0.94 -11.02 -8.00
N THR A 179 1.84 -10.10 -7.67
CA THR A 179 2.81 -10.27 -6.57
C THR A 179 2.12 -10.50 -5.23
N ARG A 180 1.01 -9.80 -4.96
CA ARG A 180 0.24 -9.96 -3.72
C ARG A 180 -0.41 -11.33 -3.61
N LEU A 181 -0.98 -11.84 -4.69
CA LEU A 181 -1.58 -13.18 -4.73
C LEU A 181 -0.52 -14.25 -4.48
N THR A 182 0.63 -14.18 -5.15
CA THR A 182 1.77 -15.08 -4.93
C THR A 182 2.25 -15.03 -3.47
N ASN A 183 2.42 -13.84 -2.90
CA ASN A 183 2.86 -13.68 -1.51
C ASN A 183 1.88 -14.22 -0.46
N LEU A 184 0.61 -14.38 -0.83
CA LEU A 184 -0.45 -14.91 0.04
C LEU A 184 -0.80 -16.37 -0.28
N ASP A 185 -0.08 -17.01 -1.21
CA ASP A 185 -0.35 -18.36 -1.69
C ASP A 185 -1.78 -18.49 -2.28
N LEU A 186 -2.22 -17.47 -3.04
CA LEU A 186 -3.56 -17.36 -3.67
C LEU A 186 -3.53 -17.35 -5.22
N ALA A 187 -2.33 -17.44 -5.82
CA ALA A 187 -2.14 -17.45 -7.26
C ALA A 187 -2.29 -18.86 -7.86
#